data_AF-A0AB32W070-F1
#
_entry.id   AF-A0AB32W070-F1
#
_cell.length_a   1.000
_cell.length_b   1.000
_cell.length_c   1.000
_cell.angle_alpha   90.00
_cell.angle_beta   90.00
_cell.angle_gamma   90.00
#
_symmetry.space_group_name_H-M   'P 1'
#
loop_
_entity.id
_entity.type
_entity.pdbx_description
1 polymer ?
#
loop_
_entity_poly.entity_id
_entity_poly.type
_entity_poly.pdbx_seq_one_letter_code
_entity_poly.pdbx_strand_id
1 'polypeptide(L)'
;MDALPQVASIGDIIHLSRVMMKTHEGDVYAIFNKRFSSFALYEGKNGEGFHPYQVSLRFHAREQDEKLIADLRKWLADSKVIDVPINFILLREINEVDTINIACKVLHICEIAKDEWMVFLWDGTDAPPLSIHRKLEDEMHNQLPLHLEPLPLSRDVLCTFPTVGTILRVTIDENCRKYILQLLKIGQWVKLFNVPCKVREGLWYGVLTPSTKIQDMPNEDTLISERQSNYDHRLSCKLERMPYWSFPWPSRITEVSCDDVPFATLMDVLTCRKVRKKFRCVVRFVAAIPWQVEDFCSPRGTYRVRFTVEDPTARIHAFAYAEDGEKFFNGYLSADVLSSKLNKLLGVAISADGKEIKDAARNPPWVQCCLISHYLKCCKICDTKLVGQQV
;
A
#
# COMPACT_ATOMS: atom_id res chain seq x y z
N MET A 1 -36.14 -0.83 -12.44
CA MET A 1 -35.55 -2.07 -11.88
C MET A 1 -35.56 -1.92 -10.37
N ASP A 2 -36.15 -2.85 -9.62
CA ASP A 2 -36.01 -2.86 -8.15
C ASP A 2 -34.55 -3.19 -7.81
N ALA A 3 -33.85 -2.19 -7.28
CA ALA A 3 -32.47 -2.31 -6.81
C ALA A 3 -32.42 -3.16 -5.52
N LEU A 4 -31.30 -3.85 -5.29
CA LEU A 4 -31.02 -4.45 -3.98
C LEU A 4 -30.78 -3.34 -2.93
N PRO A 5 -30.96 -3.62 -1.63
CA PRO A 5 -30.64 -2.66 -0.58
C PRO A 5 -29.17 -2.25 -0.65
N GLN A 6 -28.94 -0.94 -0.64
CA GLN A 6 -27.64 -0.26 -0.63
C GLN A 6 -27.48 0.39 0.73
N VAL A 7 -26.92 -0.36 1.68
CA VAL A 7 -26.76 0.08 3.07
C VAL A 7 -25.67 1.16 3.13
N ALA A 8 -26.03 2.35 3.63
CA ALA A 8 -25.13 3.49 3.71
C ALA A 8 -24.14 3.37 4.88
N SER A 9 -24.59 2.84 6.03
CA SER A 9 -23.74 2.68 7.21
C SER A 9 -24.06 1.44 8.03
N ILE A 10 -23.06 0.89 8.70
CA ILE A 10 -23.26 -0.15 9.72
C ILE A 10 -24.07 0.42 10.88
N GLY A 11 -25.04 -0.36 11.34
CA GLY A 11 -26.01 0.08 12.35
C GLY A 11 -27.26 0.73 11.76
N ASP A 12 -27.31 0.96 10.44
CA ASP A 12 -28.55 1.31 9.76
C ASP A 12 -29.59 0.18 9.91
N ILE A 13 -30.85 0.58 9.95
CA ILE A 13 -31.96 -0.33 10.20
C ILE A 13 -32.57 -0.73 8.86
N ILE A 14 -32.65 -2.03 8.60
CA ILE A 14 -33.37 -2.59 7.46
C ILE A 14 -34.70 -3.18 7.90
N HIS A 15 -35.79 -2.69 7.32
CA HIS A 15 -37.10 -3.31 7.43
C HIS A 15 -37.31 -4.21 6.22
N LEU A 16 -37.42 -5.52 6.46
CA LEU A 16 -37.74 -6.53 5.45
C LEU A 16 -39.18 -7.01 5.60
N SER A 17 -39.95 -6.99 4.51
CA SER A 17 -41.31 -7.51 4.48
C SER A 17 -41.44 -8.67 3.49
N ARG A 18 -42.25 -9.67 3.86
CA ARG A 18 -42.53 -10.89 3.05
C ARG A 18 -41.25 -11.61 2.61
N VAL A 19 -40.31 -11.80 3.55
CA VAL A 19 -39.13 -12.64 3.36
C VAL A 19 -39.41 -14.07 3.76
N MET A 20 -38.68 -15.02 3.18
CA MET A 20 -38.77 -16.43 3.54
C MET A 20 -37.70 -16.76 4.57
N MET A 21 -38.10 -17.26 5.73
CA MET A 21 -37.15 -17.74 6.74
C MET A 21 -36.72 -19.17 6.40
N LYS A 22 -35.42 -19.44 6.39
CA LYS A 22 -34.85 -20.79 6.21
C LYS A 22 -33.73 -21.04 7.20
N THR A 23 -33.54 -22.30 7.57
CA THR A 23 -32.38 -22.74 8.35
C THR A 23 -31.41 -23.49 7.45
N HIS A 24 -30.13 -23.13 7.50
CA HIS A 24 -29.07 -23.83 6.79
C HIS A 24 -27.85 -23.94 7.72
N GLU A 25 -27.34 -25.16 7.89
CA GLU A 25 -26.19 -25.45 8.77
C GLU A 25 -26.35 -24.94 10.22
N GLY A 26 -27.60 -24.85 10.71
CA GLY A 26 -27.92 -24.37 12.05
C GLY A 26 -28.22 -22.87 12.14
N ASP A 27 -27.85 -22.09 11.12
CA ASP A 27 -28.10 -20.64 11.06
C ASP A 27 -29.44 -20.31 10.41
N VAL A 28 -30.06 -19.22 10.89
CA VAL A 28 -31.35 -18.72 10.40
C VAL A 28 -31.13 -17.60 9.38
N TYR A 29 -31.62 -17.81 8.16
CA TYR A 29 -31.51 -16.88 7.05
C TYR A 29 -32.88 -16.30 6.67
N ALA A 30 -32.93 -14.98 6.48
CA ALA A 30 -34.06 -14.31 5.84
C ALA A 30 -33.76 -14.16 4.33
N ILE A 31 -34.48 -14.90 3.49
CA ILE A 31 -34.27 -14.91 2.04
C ILE A 31 -35.19 -13.87 1.39
N PHE A 32 -34.57 -12.89 0.73
CA PHE A 32 -35.25 -11.85 -0.04
C PHE A 32 -35.59 -12.32 -1.46
N ASN A 33 -36.87 -12.27 -1.84
CA ASN A 33 -37.31 -12.58 -3.19
C ASN A 33 -37.90 -11.34 -3.88
N LYS A 34 -37.23 -10.83 -4.91
CA LYS A 34 -37.64 -9.64 -5.67
C LYS A 34 -39.07 -9.72 -6.25
N ARG A 35 -39.68 -10.91 -6.34
CA ARG A 35 -41.06 -11.06 -6.84
C ARG A 35 -42.12 -10.67 -5.81
N PHE A 36 -41.85 -10.76 -4.51
CA PHE A 36 -42.87 -10.55 -3.48
C PHE A 36 -42.36 -9.91 -2.18
N SER A 37 -41.05 -9.95 -1.93
CA SER A 37 -40.42 -9.25 -0.80
C SER A 37 -40.26 -7.77 -1.09
N SER A 38 -40.22 -6.97 -0.03
CA SER A 38 -39.93 -5.54 -0.08
C SER A 38 -39.03 -5.14 1.08
N PHE A 39 -38.32 -4.02 0.93
CA PHE A 39 -37.47 -3.46 1.96
C PHE A 39 -37.58 -1.94 2.06
N ALA A 40 -37.20 -1.42 3.22
CA ALA A 40 -36.89 -0.02 3.47
C ALA A 40 -35.65 0.08 4.36
N LEU A 41 -34.77 1.05 4.07
CA LEU A 41 -33.56 1.34 4.84
C LEU A 41 -33.70 2.68 5.55
N TYR A 42 -33.40 2.69 6.84
CA TYR A 42 -33.45 3.85 7.71
C TYR A 42 -32.08 4.08 8.34
N GLU A 43 -31.76 5.34 8.60
CA GLU A 43 -30.58 5.71 9.39
C GLU A 43 -30.66 5.05 10.78
N GLY A 44 -29.51 4.58 11.26
CA GLY A 44 -29.37 3.93 12.56
C GLY A 44 -29.47 4.88 13.76
N LYS A 45 -28.57 4.70 14.74
CA LYS A 45 -28.58 5.40 16.05
C LYS A 45 -28.72 6.93 15.96
N ASN A 46 -28.08 7.56 14.98
CA ASN A 46 -28.04 9.02 14.84
C ASN A 46 -29.12 9.58 13.89
N GLY A 47 -30.06 8.74 13.44
CA GLY A 47 -31.08 9.18 12.49
C GLY A 47 -32.15 10.06 13.14
N GLU A 48 -32.36 11.26 12.60
CA GLU A 48 -33.37 12.21 13.09
C GLU A 48 -34.74 11.98 12.45
N GLY A 49 -34.79 11.41 11.24
CA GLY A 49 -36.02 11.19 10.48
C GLY A 49 -36.54 9.75 10.53
N PHE A 50 -37.85 9.58 10.27
CA PHE A 50 -38.50 8.28 10.06
C PHE A 50 -38.74 7.97 8.57
N HIS A 51 -38.18 8.77 7.67
CA HIS A 51 -38.24 8.51 6.24
C HIS A 51 -37.09 7.58 5.85
N PRO A 52 -37.36 6.47 5.16
CA PRO A 52 -36.29 5.61 4.68
C PRO A 52 -35.51 6.31 3.57
N TYR A 53 -34.18 6.25 3.63
CA TYR A 53 -33.32 6.81 2.57
C TYR A 53 -33.32 5.96 1.30
N GLN A 54 -33.71 4.69 1.41
CA GLN A 54 -33.94 3.82 0.27
C GLN A 54 -35.15 2.91 0.52
N VAL A 55 -35.98 2.74 -0.50
CA VAL A 55 -37.20 1.94 -0.44
C VAL A 55 -37.38 1.14 -1.72
N SER A 56 -37.82 -0.11 -1.60
CA SER A 56 -38.23 -0.92 -2.76
C SER A 56 -39.64 -0.54 -3.24
N LEU A 57 -39.96 -0.75 -4.53
CA LEU A 57 -41.24 -0.30 -5.12
C LEU A 57 -42.50 -0.83 -4.41
N ARG A 58 -42.42 -1.99 -3.75
CA ARG A 58 -43.56 -2.65 -3.11
C ARG A 58 -43.64 -2.44 -1.59
N PHE A 59 -42.74 -1.63 -1.04
CA PHE A 59 -42.77 -1.36 0.39
C PHE A 59 -43.89 -0.38 0.71
N HIS A 60 -44.64 -0.69 1.76
CA HIS A 60 -45.68 0.17 2.29
C HIS A 60 -45.42 0.38 3.77
N ALA A 61 -45.09 1.63 4.14
CA ALA A 61 -44.90 2.01 5.53
C ALA A 61 -46.22 1.87 6.30
N ARG A 62 -46.14 1.36 7.52
CA ARG A 62 -47.26 1.28 8.47
C ARG A 62 -47.06 2.35 9.52
N GLU A 63 -48.16 2.86 10.10
CA GLU A 63 -48.10 3.86 11.19
C GLU A 63 -47.26 3.37 12.39
N GLN A 64 -47.26 2.06 12.65
CA GLN A 64 -46.50 1.47 13.76
C GLN A 64 -44.99 1.36 13.49
N ASP A 65 -44.56 1.49 12.23
CA ASP A 65 -43.16 1.32 11.87
C ASP A 65 -42.30 2.42 12.49
N GLU A 66 -42.79 3.66 12.60
CA GLU A 66 -42.05 4.76 13.23
C GLU A 66 -41.66 4.44 14.67
N LYS A 67 -42.60 3.87 15.43
CA LYS A 67 -42.36 3.44 16.81
C LYS A 67 -41.33 2.32 16.87
N LEU A 68 -41.44 1.32 16.00
CA LEU A 68 -40.46 0.21 15.93
C LEU A 68 -39.06 0.71 15.57
N ILE A 69 -38.95 1.65 14.63
CA ILE A 69 -37.67 2.27 14.27
C ILE A 69 -37.11 3.07 15.45
N ALA A 70 -37.94 3.86 16.15
CA ALA A 70 -37.52 4.60 17.35
C ALA A 70 -37.01 3.66 18.46
N ASP A 71 -37.74 2.57 18.72
CA ASP A 71 -37.38 1.57 19.72
C ASP A 71 -36.09 0.84 19.34
N LEU A 72 -35.90 0.51 18.06
CA LEU A 72 -34.65 -0.07 17.56
C LEU A 72 -33.47 0.90 17.67
N ARG A 73 -33.66 2.20 17.37
CA ARG A 73 -32.61 3.22 17.55
C ARG A 73 -32.22 3.36 19.02
N LYS A 74 -33.20 3.38 19.92
CA LYS A 74 -32.96 3.38 21.36
C LYS A 74 -32.22 2.13 21.81
N TRP A 75 -32.66 0.95 21.35
CA TRP A 75 -31.98 -0.31 21.62
C TRP A 75 -30.54 -0.27 21.10
N LEU A 76 -30.29 0.21 19.88
CA LEU A 76 -28.95 0.41 19.32
C LEU A 76 -28.10 1.37 20.16
N ALA A 77 -28.71 2.42 20.71
CA ALA A 77 -28.01 3.38 21.56
C ALA A 77 -27.56 2.76 22.90
N ASP A 78 -28.38 1.87 23.45
CA ASP A 78 -28.18 1.20 24.74
C ASP A 78 -27.41 -0.14 24.61
N SER A 79 -27.31 -0.68 23.40
CA SER A 79 -26.77 -2.00 23.10
C SER A 79 -25.32 -1.96 22.65
N LYS A 80 -24.49 -2.81 23.26
CA LYS A 80 -23.11 -3.10 22.79
C LYS A 80 -23.08 -4.13 21.66
N VAL A 81 -24.23 -4.58 21.13
CA VAL A 81 -24.29 -5.67 20.14
C VAL A 81 -23.64 -5.28 18.80
N ILE A 82 -23.55 -3.99 18.49
CA ILE A 82 -22.85 -3.47 17.31
C ILE A 82 -21.42 -3.00 17.65
N ASP A 83 -21.03 -3.06 18.94
CA ASP A 83 -19.67 -2.76 19.41
C ASP A 83 -18.70 -3.93 19.23
N VAL A 84 -18.96 -4.90 18.34
CA VAL A 84 -17.82 -5.69 17.82
C VAL A 84 -17.00 -4.69 17.03
N PRO A 85 -15.85 -4.20 17.53
CA PRO A 85 -15.13 -3.15 16.86
C PRO A 85 -14.69 -3.77 15.55
N ILE A 86 -15.26 -3.31 14.44
CA ILE A 86 -14.74 -3.69 13.14
C ILE A 86 -13.34 -3.11 13.11
N ASN A 87 -12.36 -4.00 13.24
CA ASN A 87 -10.98 -3.60 13.32
C ASN A 87 -10.56 -3.11 11.94
N PHE A 88 -10.41 -1.79 11.80
CA PHE A 88 -9.81 -1.17 10.62
C PHE A 88 -8.31 -1.17 10.83
N ILE A 89 -7.66 -2.18 10.26
CA ILE A 89 -6.21 -2.32 10.37
C ILE A 89 -5.50 -1.29 9.47
N LEU A 90 -4.23 -1.11 9.76
CA LEU A 90 -3.35 -0.22 9.02
C LEU A 90 -2.69 -0.93 7.84
N LEU A 91 -2.22 -0.17 6.85
CA LEU A 91 -1.33 -0.70 5.82
C LEU A 91 -0.06 -1.33 6.44
N ARG A 92 0.43 -0.80 7.56
CA ARG A 92 1.54 -1.44 8.30
C ARG A 92 1.21 -2.81 8.90
N GLU A 93 -0.07 -3.20 8.99
CA GLU A 93 -0.51 -4.44 9.63
C GLU A 93 -0.94 -5.51 8.62
N ILE A 94 -0.85 -5.23 7.32
CA ILE A 94 -1.30 -6.16 6.27
C ILE A 94 -0.44 -7.43 6.23
N ASN A 95 -1.06 -8.52 5.84
CA ASN A 95 -0.42 -9.82 5.61
C ASN A 95 -1.03 -10.50 4.37
N GLU A 96 -0.46 -11.62 3.93
CA GLU A 96 -0.89 -12.32 2.70
C GLU A 96 -2.12 -13.24 2.89
N VAL A 97 -2.49 -13.53 4.14
CA VAL A 97 -3.45 -14.58 4.48
C VAL A 97 -4.88 -14.05 4.54
N ASP A 98 -5.05 -12.81 5.01
CA ASP A 98 -6.35 -12.30 5.41
C ASP A 98 -6.96 -11.31 4.41
N THR A 99 -8.29 -11.31 4.34
CA THR A 99 -9.05 -10.16 3.84
C THR A 99 -9.11 -9.10 4.93
N ILE A 100 -8.79 -7.86 4.58
CA ILE A 100 -8.66 -6.78 5.56
C ILE A 100 -9.84 -5.80 5.49
N ASN A 101 -10.12 -5.15 6.61
CA ASN A 101 -10.93 -3.94 6.63
C ASN A 101 -9.99 -2.75 6.81
N ILE A 102 -10.08 -1.74 5.93
CA ILE A 102 -9.16 -0.60 5.93
C ILE A 102 -9.92 0.72 5.81
N ALA A 103 -9.52 1.70 6.62
CA ALA A 103 -9.95 3.09 6.48
C ALA A 103 -8.83 3.87 5.78
N CYS A 104 -9.10 4.40 4.60
CA CYS A 104 -8.08 4.99 3.73
C CYS A 104 -8.60 6.14 2.89
N LYS A 105 -7.67 6.96 2.41
CA LYS A 105 -7.91 8.03 1.45
C LYS A 105 -7.70 7.52 0.04
N VAL A 106 -8.65 7.82 -0.84
CA VAL A 106 -8.52 7.58 -2.28
C VAL A 106 -7.67 8.70 -2.88
N LEU A 107 -6.44 8.39 -3.28
CA LEU A 107 -5.52 9.37 -3.85
C LEU A 107 -5.70 9.56 -5.35
N HIS A 108 -6.00 8.47 -6.06
CA HIS A 108 -6.14 8.49 -7.52
C HIS A 108 -6.94 7.29 -8.01
N ILE A 109 -7.54 7.43 -9.20
CA ILE A 109 -8.26 6.39 -9.91
C ILE A 109 -7.91 6.56 -11.39
N CYS A 110 -7.43 5.50 -12.04
CA CYS A 110 -7.14 5.53 -13.47
C CYS A 110 -7.42 4.20 -14.16
N GLU A 111 -7.67 4.27 -15.46
CA GLU A 111 -7.71 3.11 -16.36
C GLU A 111 -6.28 2.78 -16.77
N ILE A 112 -5.85 1.54 -16.55
CA ILE A 112 -4.46 1.09 -16.75
C ILE A 112 -4.28 0.21 -18.00
N ALA A 113 -5.36 -0.43 -18.44
CA ALA A 113 -5.49 -1.11 -19.71
C ALA A 113 -6.97 -1.07 -20.10
N LYS A 114 -7.30 -1.49 -21.32
CA LYS A 114 -8.70 -1.53 -21.76
C LYS A 114 -9.52 -2.30 -20.75
N ASP A 115 -10.52 -1.63 -20.16
CA ASP A 115 -11.43 -2.20 -19.17
C ASP A 115 -10.81 -2.55 -17.80
N GLU A 116 -9.53 -2.27 -17.56
CA GLU A 116 -8.84 -2.51 -16.29
C GLU A 116 -8.57 -1.20 -15.54
N TRP A 117 -8.98 -1.15 -14.28
CA TRP A 117 -8.89 0.05 -13.44
C TRP A 117 -8.06 -0.20 -12.20
N MET A 118 -7.30 0.83 -11.81
CA MET A 118 -6.49 0.84 -10.62
C MET A 118 -6.85 2.03 -9.73
N VAL A 119 -6.97 1.75 -8.44
CA VAL A 119 -7.22 2.73 -7.37
C VAL A 119 -5.98 2.82 -6.50
N PHE A 120 -5.60 4.04 -6.13
CA PHE A 120 -4.45 4.31 -5.27
C PHE A 120 -4.98 4.72 -3.89
N LEU A 121 -4.73 3.88 -2.90
CA LEU A 121 -5.21 4.06 -1.53
C LEU A 121 -4.06 4.36 -0.57
N TRP A 122 -4.35 5.11 0.49
CA TRP A 122 -3.34 5.52 1.45
C TRP A 122 -3.93 5.75 2.84
N ASP A 123 -3.22 5.33 3.88
CA ASP A 123 -3.60 5.54 5.28
C ASP A 123 -2.50 6.23 6.12
N GLY A 124 -1.36 6.56 5.52
CA GLY A 124 -0.22 7.20 6.18
C GLY A 124 0.82 6.25 6.78
N THR A 125 0.59 4.94 6.73
CA THR A 125 1.47 3.95 7.35
C THR A 125 2.28 3.16 6.31
N ASP A 126 3.42 2.62 6.74
CA ASP A 126 4.35 1.91 5.87
C ASP A 126 4.04 0.41 5.86
N ALA A 127 3.68 -0.14 4.70
CA ALA A 127 3.42 -1.56 4.57
C ALA A 127 4.67 -2.41 4.90
N PRO A 128 4.51 -3.65 5.41
CA PRO A 128 5.62 -4.55 5.69
C PRO A 128 6.50 -4.79 4.46
N PRO A 129 7.83 -4.82 4.60
CA PRO A 129 8.72 -5.18 3.51
C PRO A 129 8.50 -6.64 3.11
N LEU A 130 8.56 -6.91 1.82
CA LEU A 130 8.39 -8.25 1.26
C LEU A 130 9.74 -8.88 0.93
N SER A 131 9.83 -10.20 1.06
CA SER A 131 10.95 -10.97 0.53
C SER A 131 10.88 -11.04 -1.00
N ILE A 132 12.05 -11.07 -1.64
CA ILE A 132 12.19 -11.13 -3.09
C ILE A 132 12.51 -12.56 -3.49
N HIS A 133 11.54 -13.23 -4.12
CA HIS A 133 11.69 -14.62 -4.58
C HIS A 133 12.36 -14.74 -5.96
N ARG A 134 12.49 -13.62 -6.69
CA ARG A 134 13.11 -13.60 -8.01
C ARG A 134 14.64 -13.74 -7.91
N LYS A 135 15.20 -14.58 -8.78
CA LYS A 135 16.65 -14.79 -8.88
C LYS A 135 17.32 -13.58 -9.52
N LEU A 136 18.55 -13.31 -9.10
CA LEU A 136 19.31 -12.16 -9.62
C LEU A 136 19.64 -12.31 -11.11
N GLU A 137 19.87 -13.55 -11.57
CA GLU A 137 20.12 -13.87 -12.98
C GLU A 137 18.95 -13.52 -13.89
N ASP A 138 17.71 -13.59 -13.38
CA ASP A 138 16.50 -13.29 -14.15
C ASP A 138 16.39 -11.78 -14.44
N GLU A 139 17.04 -10.91 -13.67
CA GLU A 139 16.91 -9.45 -13.80
C GLU A 139 17.34 -8.95 -15.18
N MET A 140 18.26 -9.62 -15.88
CA MET A 140 18.71 -9.16 -17.20
C MET A 140 17.60 -9.31 -18.26
N HIS A 141 16.75 -10.31 -18.13
CA HIS A 141 15.69 -10.64 -19.09
C HIS A 141 14.31 -10.20 -18.60
N ASN A 142 14.09 -10.23 -17.30
CA ASN A 142 12.84 -9.94 -16.62
C ASN A 142 13.15 -9.11 -15.36
N GLN A 143 13.19 -7.79 -15.52
CA GLN A 143 13.51 -6.86 -14.44
C GLN A 143 12.36 -6.77 -13.44
N LEU A 144 12.69 -6.62 -12.15
CA LEU A 144 11.66 -6.32 -11.15
C LEU A 144 10.89 -5.05 -11.55
N PRO A 145 9.54 -5.09 -11.52
CA PRO A 145 8.73 -3.93 -11.85
C PRO A 145 8.96 -2.84 -10.80
N LEU A 146 9.08 -1.58 -11.26
CA LEU A 146 9.14 -0.40 -10.38
C LEU A 146 7.78 -0.05 -9.79
N HIS A 147 6.71 -0.47 -10.45
CA HIS A 147 5.33 -0.15 -10.13
C HIS A 147 4.41 -1.22 -10.73
N LEU A 148 3.16 -1.32 -10.27
CA LEU A 148 2.25 -2.40 -10.67
C LEU A 148 1.42 -2.05 -11.91
N GLU A 149 1.16 -0.76 -12.11
CA GLU A 149 0.53 -0.26 -13.32
C GLU A 149 1.42 -0.53 -14.57
N PRO A 150 0.87 -0.77 -15.76
CA PRO A 150 1.67 -1.05 -16.96
C PRO A 150 2.48 0.17 -17.45
N LEU A 151 1.98 1.37 -17.18
CA LEU A 151 2.60 2.63 -17.53
C LEU A 151 2.77 3.50 -16.28
N PRO A 152 3.94 4.12 -16.08
CA PRO A 152 4.18 4.94 -14.90
C PRO A 152 3.24 6.14 -14.88
N LEU A 153 2.72 6.46 -13.70
CA LEU A 153 1.98 7.70 -13.49
C LEU A 153 2.81 8.93 -13.89
N SER A 154 2.12 9.94 -14.41
CA SER A 154 2.77 11.21 -14.72
C SER A 154 3.33 11.84 -13.44
N ARG A 155 4.40 12.62 -13.61
CA ARG A 155 5.03 13.31 -12.49
C ARG A 155 4.07 14.28 -11.79
N ASP A 156 3.16 14.89 -12.55
CA ASP A 156 2.17 15.81 -12.00
C ASP A 156 1.18 15.10 -11.09
N VAL A 157 0.78 13.87 -11.43
CA VAL A 157 -0.03 13.00 -10.56
C VAL A 157 0.78 12.58 -9.33
N LEU A 158 2.03 12.13 -9.49
CA LEU A 158 2.86 11.76 -8.35
C LEU A 158 3.09 12.93 -7.38
N CYS A 159 3.18 14.17 -7.88
CA CYS A 159 3.30 15.36 -7.06
C CYS A 159 2.04 15.67 -6.21
N THR A 160 0.89 15.03 -6.46
CA THR A 160 -0.30 15.16 -5.60
C THR A 160 -0.33 14.12 -4.48
N PHE A 161 0.55 13.11 -4.52
CA PHE A 161 0.58 12.05 -3.55
C PHE A 161 1.33 12.46 -2.27
N PRO A 162 0.92 11.92 -1.10
CA PRO A 162 1.69 12.06 0.13
C PRO A 162 3.12 11.52 -0.04
N THR A 163 4.09 12.16 0.61
CA THR A 163 5.50 11.77 0.51
C THR A 163 5.94 10.74 1.54
N VAL A 164 5.05 10.30 2.44
CA VAL A 164 5.32 9.24 3.44
C VAL A 164 4.13 8.28 3.50
N GLY A 165 4.37 7.05 3.93
CA GLY A 165 3.36 5.99 3.92
C GLY A 165 3.28 5.27 2.57
N THR A 166 2.86 4.02 2.62
CA THR A 166 2.66 3.21 1.42
C THR A 166 1.41 3.65 0.68
N ILE A 167 1.51 3.72 -0.64
CA ILE A 167 0.37 3.91 -1.52
C ILE A 167 0.02 2.55 -2.11
N LEU A 168 -1.03 1.93 -1.58
CA LEU A 168 -1.50 0.63 -2.02
C LEU A 168 -2.19 0.76 -3.38
N ARG A 169 -1.67 0.02 -4.37
CA ARG A 169 -2.34 -0.13 -5.67
C ARG A 169 -3.41 -1.19 -5.53
N VAL A 170 -4.61 -0.88 -6.01
CA VAL A 170 -5.77 -1.78 -5.88
C VAL A 170 -6.43 -1.97 -7.23
N THR A 171 -6.54 -3.22 -7.67
CA THR A 171 -7.26 -3.58 -8.90
C THR A 171 -8.73 -3.83 -8.59
N ILE A 172 -9.61 -3.57 -9.56
CA ILE A 172 -11.04 -3.81 -9.41
C ILE A 172 -11.46 -5.02 -10.26
N ASP A 173 -12.15 -5.98 -9.65
CA ASP A 173 -12.73 -7.12 -10.35
C ASP A 173 -13.79 -6.66 -11.37
N GLU A 174 -13.79 -7.28 -12.54
CA GLU A 174 -14.66 -6.89 -13.65
C GLU A 174 -16.16 -6.90 -13.26
N ASN A 175 -16.57 -7.84 -12.40
CA ASN A 175 -17.97 -8.04 -12.03
C ASN A 175 -18.52 -6.93 -11.13
N CYS A 176 -17.67 -6.21 -10.39
CA CYS A 176 -18.08 -5.12 -9.50
C CYS A 176 -17.58 -3.74 -9.93
N ARG A 177 -16.73 -3.67 -10.97
CA ARG A 177 -16.10 -2.46 -11.50
C ARG A 177 -17.02 -1.26 -11.64
N LYS A 178 -18.13 -1.40 -12.39
CA LYS A 178 -19.05 -0.28 -12.65
C LYS A 178 -19.65 0.29 -11.36
N TYR A 179 -20.01 -0.58 -10.42
CA TYR A 179 -20.58 -0.16 -9.13
C TYR A 179 -19.53 0.50 -8.24
N ILE A 180 -18.34 -0.09 -8.13
CA ILE A 180 -17.26 0.42 -7.28
C ILE A 180 -16.77 1.79 -7.76
N LEU A 181 -16.58 1.97 -9.07
CA LEU A 181 -16.15 3.25 -9.64
C LEU A 181 -17.18 4.37 -9.42
N GLN A 182 -18.47 4.05 -9.25
CA GLN A 182 -19.49 5.04 -8.93
C GLN A 182 -19.45 5.49 -7.46
N LEU A 183 -18.92 4.66 -6.56
CA LEU A 183 -18.79 4.96 -5.14
C LEU A 183 -17.49 5.68 -4.79
N LEU A 184 -16.42 5.43 -5.54
CA LEU A 184 -15.10 5.99 -5.25
C LEU A 184 -14.92 7.38 -5.89
N LYS A 185 -14.46 8.35 -5.09
CA LYS A 185 -14.06 9.68 -5.56
C LYS A 185 -12.65 10.02 -5.08
N ILE A 186 -11.89 10.69 -5.93
CA ILE A 186 -10.54 11.17 -5.60
C ILE A 186 -10.62 12.17 -4.44
N GLY A 187 -9.73 12.01 -3.47
CA GLY A 187 -9.61 12.84 -2.27
C GLY A 187 -10.49 12.40 -1.10
N GLN A 188 -11.45 11.50 -1.30
CA GLN A 188 -12.38 11.09 -0.25
C GLN A 188 -11.77 10.01 0.67
N TRP A 189 -12.21 10.00 1.92
CA TRP A 189 -11.92 8.92 2.87
C TRP A 189 -13.03 7.87 2.83
N VAL A 190 -12.64 6.60 2.80
CA VAL A 190 -13.55 5.46 2.74
C VAL A 190 -13.13 4.35 3.70
N LYS A 191 -14.12 3.63 4.22
CA LYS A 191 -13.98 2.31 4.84
C LYS A 191 -14.22 1.25 3.79
N LEU A 192 -13.21 0.44 3.54
CA LEU A 192 -13.30 -0.74 2.68
C LEU A 192 -13.34 -1.98 3.55
N PHE A 193 -14.26 -2.89 3.24
CA PHE A 193 -14.43 -4.13 3.98
C PHE A 193 -14.09 -5.32 3.10
N ASN A 194 -13.49 -6.35 3.69
CA ASN A 194 -13.12 -7.59 3.01
C ASN A 194 -12.30 -7.33 1.74
N VAL A 195 -11.18 -6.62 1.88
CA VAL A 195 -10.22 -6.37 0.79
C VAL A 195 -9.12 -7.43 0.85
N PRO A 196 -9.05 -8.37 -0.09
CA PRO A 196 -7.87 -9.21 -0.24
C PRO A 196 -6.61 -8.37 -0.49
N CYS A 197 -5.58 -8.58 0.33
CA CYS A 197 -4.23 -8.09 0.07
C CYS A 197 -3.38 -9.23 -0.48
N LYS A 198 -2.66 -8.96 -1.56
CA LYS A 198 -1.86 -9.95 -2.27
C LYS A 198 -0.49 -9.38 -2.59
N VAL A 199 0.43 -10.27 -2.94
CA VAL A 199 1.80 -9.93 -3.33
C VAL A 199 2.03 -10.27 -4.78
N ARG A 200 2.72 -9.38 -5.49
CA ARG A 200 3.23 -9.61 -6.85
C ARG A 200 4.60 -8.99 -6.97
N GLU A 201 5.62 -9.77 -7.31
CA GLU A 201 6.99 -9.28 -7.56
C GLU A 201 7.56 -8.40 -6.42
N GLY A 202 7.31 -8.84 -5.18
CA GLY A 202 7.73 -8.13 -3.97
C GLY A 202 6.99 -6.81 -3.73
N LEU A 203 5.80 -6.62 -4.31
CA LEU A 203 4.94 -5.46 -4.09
C LEU A 203 3.56 -5.89 -3.58
N TRP A 204 3.05 -5.16 -2.58
CA TRP A 204 1.68 -5.31 -2.09
C TRP A 204 0.68 -4.70 -3.08
N TYR A 205 -0.45 -5.39 -3.27
CA TYR A 205 -1.61 -4.85 -3.96
C TYR A 205 -2.91 -5.37 -3.36
N GLY A 206 -3.95 -4.53 -3.43
CA GLY A 206 -5.31 -4.91 -3.04
C GLY A 206 -6.13 -5.39 -4.24
N VAL A 207 -7.21 -6.12 -3.97
CA VAL A 207 -8.22 -6.45 -4.98
C VAL A 207 -9.59 -6.09 -4.43
N LEU A 208 -10.36 -5.25 -5.13
CA LEU A 208 -11.77 -5.04 -4.81
C LEU A 208 -12.60 -6.09 -5.55
N THR A 209 -13.29 -6.95 -4.82
CA THR A 209 -14.08 -8.06 -5.34
C THR A 209 -15.58 -7.78 -5.18
N PRO A 210 -16.48 -8.64 -5.69
CA PRO A 210 -17.92 -8.51 -5.42
C PRO A 210 -18.30 -8.61 -3.93
N SER A 211 -17.45 -9.21 -3.08
CA SER A 211 -17.66 -9.27 -1.64
C SER A 211 -17.18 -8.02 -0.91
N THR A 212 -16.37 -7.18 -1.55
CA THR A 212 -15.90 -5.91 -0.98
C THR A 212 -17.06 -4.93 -0.80
N LYS A 213 -17.14 -4.32 0.38
CA LYS A 213 -18.08 -3.23 0.68
C LYS A 213 -17.31 -1.94 0.85
N ILE A 214 -17.97 -0.83 0.51
CA ILE A 214 -17.40 0.51 0.56
C ILE A 214 -18.39 1.36 1.36
N GLN A 215 -17.89 2.07 2.34
CA GLN A 215 -18.65 3.03 3.14
C GLN A 215 -17.91 4.36 3.13
N ASP A 216 -18.61 5.44 2.81
CA ASP A 216 -18.06 6.79 2.89
C ASP A 216 -17.84 7.18 4.34
N MET A 217 -16.75 7.92 4.61
CA MET A 217 -16.45 8.41 5.95
C MET A 217 -16.83 9.90 6.06
N PRO A 218 -17.59 10.30 7.10
CA PRO A 218 -17.80 11.72 7.38
C PRO A 218 -16.48 12.37 7.80
N ASN A 219 -16.31 13.66 7.51
CA ASN A 219 -15.08 14.40 7.80
C ASN A 219 -14.67 14.39 9.28
N GLU A 220 -15.62 14.19 10.18
CA GLU A 220 -15.42 14.15 11.64
C GLU A 220 -15.11 12.74 12.18
N ASP A 221 -14.97 11.74 11.30
CA ASP A 221 -14.63 10.37 11.73
C ASP A 221 -13.26 10.35 12.43
N THR A 222 -13.24 9.71 13.61
CA THR A 222 -12.06 9.67 14.49
C THR A 222 -10.86 9.01 13.80
N LEU A 223 -11.08 8.03 12.92
CA LEU A 223 -10.00 7.38 12.17
C LEU A 223 -9.34 8.36 11.20
N ILE A 224 -10.08 9.28 10.57
CA ILE A 224 -9.48 10.30 9.70
C ILE A 224 -8.53 11.18 10.52
N SER A 225 -9.00 11.64 11.68
CA SER A 225 -8.21 12.49 12.58
C SER A 225 -6.94 11.78 13.06
N GLU A 226 -7.04 10.49 13.41
CA GLU A 226 -5.90 9.67 13.82
C GLU A 226 -4.87 9.51 12.69
N ARG A 227 -5.30 9.17 11.47
CA ARG A 227 -4.41 8.98 10.31
C ARG A 227 -3.74 10.29 9.90
N GLN A 228 -4.49 11.39 9.88
CA GLN A 228 -3.97 12.70 9.54
C GLN A 228 -2.95 13.20 10.58
N SER A 229 -3.26 13.05 11.87
CA SER A 229 -2.33 13.40 12.96
C SER A 229 -1.02 12.62 12.88
N ASN A 230 -1.10 11.30 12.65
CA ASN A 230 0.09 10.46 12.46
C ASN A 230 0.92 10.91 11.24
N TYR A 231 0.27 11.26 10.14
CA TYR A 231 0.96 11.78 8.96
C TYR A 231 1.65 13.12 9.22
N ASP A 232 0.96 14.07 9.85
CA ASP A 232 1.49 15.40 10.14
C ASP A 232 2.68 15.31 11.12
N HIS A 233 2.62 14.40 12.09
CA HIS A 233 3.73 14.08 12.97
C HIS A 233 4.97 13.64 12.19
N ARG A 234 4.80 12.65 11.28
CA ARG A 234 5.89 12.15 10.42
C ARG A 234 6.50 13.22 9.53
N LEU A 235 5.72 14.20 9.07
CA LEU A 235 6.24 15.31 8.28
C LEU A 235 7.06 16.30 9.12
N SER A 236 6.68 16.52 10.36
CA SER A 236 7.34 17.47 11.26
C SER A 236 8.68 16.96 11.80
N CYS A 237 8.83 15.65 11.98
CA CYS A 237 10.00 15.04 12.60
C CYS A 237 11.03 14.56 11.57
N LYS A 238 12.29 14.98 11.72
CA LYS A 238 13.38 14.64 10.79
C LYS A 238 13.67 13.14 10.69
N LEU A 239 13.42 12.38 11.76
CA LEU A 239 13.69 10.94 11.83
C LEU A 239 12.49 10.09 11.37
N GLU A 240 11.26 10.61 11.48
CA GLU A 240 10.04 9.85 11.17
C GLU A 240 9.70 9.75 9.67
N ARG A 241 10.56 10.35 8.84
CA ARG A 241 10.61 10.09 7.39
C ARG A 241 11.31 8.77 7.07
N MET A 242 12.01 8.15 8.03
CA MET A 242 12.54 6.81 7.86
C MET A 242 11.39 5.78 7.73
N PRO A 243 11.58 4.71 6.97
CA PRO A 243 10.66 3.58 6.94
C PRO A 243 10.44 3.02 8.35
N TYR A 244 9.18 2.81 8.73
CA TYR A 244 8.80 2.23 10.03
C TYR A 244 9.56 0.92 10.33
N TRP A 245 9.70 0.08 9.30
CA TRP A 245 10.35 -1.23 9.39
C TRP A 245 11.89 -1.19 9.44
N SER A 246 12.49 0.00 9.46
CA SER A 246 13.92 0.18 9.69
C SER A 246 14.27 0.36 11.18
N PHE A 247 13.29 0.27 12.08
CA PHE A 247 13.47 0.41 13.53
C PHE A 247 14.32 -0.74 14.13
N PRO A 248 15.16 -0.47 15.15
CA PRO A 248 15.45 0.84 15.73
C PRO A 248 16.39 1.68 14.87
N TRP A 249 17.19 1.07 13.97
CA TRP A 249 18.08 1.78 13.05
C TRP A 249 18.41 0.92 11.83
N PRO A 250 18.63 1.51 10.64
CA PRO A 250 19.08 0.77 9.46
C PRO A 250 20.44 0.10 9.68
N SER A 251 20.66 -0.98 8.94
CA SER A 251 21.89 -1.73 8.92
C SER A 251 23.08 -0.85 8.51
N ARG A 252 24.23 -1.09 9.16
CA ARG A 252 25.50 -0.39 8.92
C ARG A 252 26.31 -0.95 7.75
N ILE A 253 25.69 -1.77 6.89
CA ILE A 253 26.34 -2.31 5.68
C ILE A 253 26.78 -1.17 4.74
N THR A 254 26.11 -0.03 4.79
CA THR A 254 26.47 1.20 4.10
C THR A 254 26.84 2.31 5.09
N GLU A 255 27.80 3.14 4.71
CA GLU A 255 28.17 4.38 5.39
C GLU A 255 27.86 5.56 4.49
N VAL A 256 27.24 6.61 5.03
CA VAL A 256 26.91 7.84 4.30
C VAL A 256 27.70 9.01 4.86
N SER A 257 28.20 9.89 3.99
CA SER A 257 28.94 11.08 4.39
C SER A 257 28.06 12.34 4.47
N CYS A 258 26.76 12.24 4.13
CA CYS A 258 25.81 13.36 4.06
C CYS A 258 24.98 13.53 5.37
N ASP A 259 25.63 13.45 6.53
CA ASP A 259 24.95 13.35 7.83
C ASP A 259 24.09 14.56 8.23
N ASP A 260 24.38 15.72 7.66
CA ASP A 260 23.67 16.99 7.86
C ASP A 260 22.33 17.07 7.11
N VAL A 261 22.10 16.18 6.13
CA VAL A 261 20.88 16.16 5.31
C VAL A 261 19.77 15.38 6.03
N PRO A 262 18.56 15.96 6.19
CA PRO A 262 17.43 15.24 6.80
C PRO A 262 16.99 14.07 5.92
N PHE A 263 16.37 13.06 6.55
CA PHE A 263 15.85 11.92 5.81
C PHE A 263 14.73 12.33 4.85
N ALA A 264 14.73 11.68 3.68
CA ALA A 264 13.73 11.83 2.63
C ALA A 264 13.32 10.46 2.12
N THR A 265 12.10 10.37 1.59
CA THR A 265 11.59 9.16 0.94
C THR A 265 11.90 9.16 -0.55
N LEU A 266 11.73 8.02 -1.20
CA LEU A 266 11.85 7.92 -2.66
C LEU A 266 10.74 8.69 -3.38
N MET A 267 9.57 8.87 -2.76
CA MET A 267 8.55 9.79 -3.27
C MET A 267 9.03 11.25 -3.28
N ASP A 268 9.77 11.70 -2.26
CA ASP A 268 10.40 13.04 -2.29
C ASP A 268 11.40 13.17 -3.45
N VAL A 269 12.13 12.10 -3.76
CA VAL A 269 13.11 12.06 -4.86
C VAL A 269 12.40 12.18 -6.21
N LEU A 270 11.33 11.39 -6.43
CA LEU A 270 10.55 11.35 -7.67
C LEU A 270 9.80 12.66 -7.94
N THR A 271 9.29 13.29 -6.89
CA THR A 271 8.48 14.52 -7.00
C THR A 271 9.32 15.80 -6.96
N CYS A 272 10.64 15.70 -6.76
CA CYS A 272 11.52 16.86 -6.69
C CYS A 272 11.60 17.62 -8.02
N ARG A 273 11.38 18.94 -7.99
CA ARG A 273 11.45 19.84 -9.17
C ARG A 273 12.85 20.39 -9.43
N LYS A 274 13.78 20.25 -8.48
CA LYS A 274 15.13 20.83 -8.58
C LYS A 274 15.98 19.99 -9.54
N VAL A 275 16.76 20.68 -10.37
CA VAL A 275 17.62 20.07 -11.41
C VAL A 275 18.69 19.13 -10.83
N ARG A 276 19.18 19.45 -9.63
CA ARG A 276 20.13 18.63 -8.87
C ARG A 276 19.89 18.84 -7.38
N LYS A 277 19.43 17.80 -6.68
CA LYS A 277 19.27 17.81 -5.21
C LYS A 277 19.77 16.49 -4.64
N LYS A 278 20.51 16.58 -3.53
CA LYS A 278 20.94 15.45 -2.72
C LYS A 278 19.83 15.07 -1.73
N PHE A 279 19.65 13.78 -1.53
CA PHE A 279 18.68 13.19 -0.61
C PHE A 279 19.39 12.13 0.21
N ARG A 280 19.11 12.08 1.51
CA ARG A 280 19.49 10.99 2.39
C ARG A 280 18.28 10.09 2.58
N CYS A 281 18.33 8.87 2.07
CA CYS A 281 17.20 7.94 2.12
C CYS A 281 17.58 6.69 2.93
N VAL A 282 16.57 6.01 3.46
CA VAL A 282 16.69 4.66 4.00
C VAL A 282 15.93 3.73 3.07
N VAL A 283 16.65 2.79 2.45
CA VAL A 283 16.14 1.99 1.32
C VAL A 283 16.57 0.54 1.46
N ARG A 284 15.92 -0.34 0.71
CA ARG A 284 16.33 -1.72 0.44
C ARG A 284 16.86 -1.81 -0.98
N PHE A 285 17.95 -2.53 -1.19
CA PHE A 285 18.49 -2.83 -2.52
C PHE A 285 17.91 -4.18 -2.97
N VAL A 286 16.95 -4.15 -3.89
CA VAL A 286 16.20 -5.36 -4.27
C VAL A 286 16.72 -6.05 -5.53
N ALA A 287 17.46 -5.34 -6.39
CA ALA A 287 18.12 -5.93 -7.56
C ALA A 287 19.36 -5.12 -7.99
N ALA A 288 20.22 -5.74 -8.79
CA ALA A 288 21.39 -5.13 -9.41
C ALA A 288 21.54 -5.61 -10.85
N ILE A 289 21.87 -4.69 -11.76
CA ILE A 289 22.23 -4.98 -13.16
C ILE A 289 23.56 -4.28 -13.50
N PRO A 290 24.56 -5.02 -14.03
CA PRO A 290 24.59 -6.48 -14.14
C PRO A 290 24.53 -7.15 -12.75
N TRP A 291 24.19 -8.44 -12.70
CA TRP A 291 24.09 -9.18 -11.43
C TRP A 291 25.42 -9.85 -11.04
N GLN A 292 26.27 -10.15 -12.02
CA GLN A 292 27.62 -10.68 -11.82
C GLN A 292 28.59 -9.52 -11.57
N VAL A 293 29.40 -9.64 -10.51
CA VAL A 293 30.33 -8.58 -10.10
C VAL A 293 31.46 -8.37 -11.09
N GLU A 294 31.78 -9.42 -11.86
CA GLU A 294 32.77 -9.42 -12.93
C GLU A 294 32.40 -8.42 -14.05
N ASP A 295 31.10 -8.18 -14.24
CA ASP A 295 30.57 -7.30 -15.28
C ASP A 295 30.33 -5.85 -14.82
N PHE A 296 30.55 -5.57 -13.53
CA PHE A 296 30.30 -4.25 -12.93
C PHE A 296 31.11 -3.15 -13.59
N CYS A 297 32.31 -3.49 -14.08
CA CYS A 297 33.19 -2.57 -14.78
C CYS A 297 33.09 -2.77 -16.29
N SER A 298 33.15 -1.66 -17.04
CA SER A 298 33.43 -1.72 -18.47
C SER A 298 34.86 -2.23 -18.72
N PRO A 299 35.21 -2.66 -19.94
CA PRO A 299 36.59 -3.04 -20.29
C PRO A 299 37.65 -1.95 -20.01
N ARG A 300 37.21 -0.68 -19.88
CA ARG A 300 38.06 0.47 -19.52
C ARG A 300 38.17 0.70 -18.01
N GLY A 301 37.64 -0.20 -17.19
CA GLY A 301 37.63 -0.10 -15.73
C GLY A 301 36.49 0.74 -15.14
N THR A 302 35.66 1.41 -15.95
CA THR A 302 34.60 2.28 -15.41
C THR A 302 33.42 1.48 -14.85
N TYR A 303 33.06 1.68 -13.57
CA TYR A 303 31.85 1.12 -12.96
C TYR A 303 30.56 1.55 -13.69
N ARG A 304 29.63 0.60 -13.87
CA ARG A 304 28.37 0.77 -14.60
C ARG A 304 27.23 -0.08 -14.00
N VAL A 305 26.98 0.08 -12.71
CA VAL A 305 25.97 -0.71 -12.00
C VAL A 305 24.68 0.08 -11.84
N ARG A 306 23.55 -0.54 -12.15
CA ARG A 306 22.22 -0.02 -11.88
C ARG A 306 21.56 -0.89 -10.82
N PHE A 307 21.27 -0.29 -9.68
CA PHE A 307 20.48 -0.90 -8.63
C PHE A 307 19.00 -0.58 -8.78
N THR A 308 18.15 -1.51 -8.37
CA THR A 308 16.75 -1.22 -8.05
C THR A 308 16.65 -1.08 -6.55
N VAL A 309 16.23 0.09 -6.09
CA VAL A 309 16.08 0.43 -4.67
C VAL A 309 14.64 0.73 -4.35
N GLU A 310 14.20 0.40 -3.15
CA GLU A 310 12.84 0.66 -2.69
C GLU A 310 12.79 1.18 -1.25
N ASP A 311 11.73 1.92 -0.98
CA ASP A 311 11.24 2.24 0.36
C ASP A 311 9.71 2.05 0.37
N PRO A 312 9.00 2.29 1.49
CA PRO A 312 7.56 2.09 1.54
C PRO A 312 6.77 2.93 0.52
N THR A 313 7.36 4.00 -0.03
CA THR A 313 6.68 4.99 -0.86
C THR A 313 6.86 4.73 -2.36
N ALA A 314 8.01 4.19 -2.78
CA ALA A 314 8.31 3.91 -4.18
C ALA A 314 9.45 2.89 -4.38
N ARG A 315 9.58 2.40 -5.62
CA ARG A 315 10.74 1.65 -6.11
C ARG A 315 11.30 2.38 -7.33
N ILE A 316 12.62 2.60 -7.37
CA ILE A 316 13.30 3.36 -8.43
C ILE A 316 14.61 2.70 -8.85
N HIS A 317 15.16 3.13 -9.98
CA HIS A 317 16.55 2.81 -10.34
C HIS A 317 17.53 3.85 -9.83
N ALA A 318 18.65 3.38 -9.29
CA ALA A 318 19.77 4.19 -8.85
C ALA A 318 21.09 3.67 -9.45
N PHE A 319 21.93 4.57 -9.96
CA PHE A 319 23.15 4.22 -10.68
C PHE A 319 24.39 4.47 -9.83
N ALA A 320 25.24 3.46 -9.71
CA ALA A 320 26.62 3.56 -9.26
C ALA A 320 27.53 3.55 -10.49
N TYR A 321 27.93 4.74 -10.95
CA TYR A 321 28.59 4.93 -12.25
C TYR A 321 29.89 5.73 -12.10
N ALA A 322 30.93 5.31 -12.81
CA ALA A 322 32.25 5.95 -12.79
C ALA A 322 32.78 6.18 -11.35
N GLU A 323 33.24 7.39 -11.03
CA GLU A 323 33.78 7.74 -9.72
C GLU A 323 32.80 7.49 -8.57
N ASP A 324 31.50 7.65 -8.80
CA ASP A 324 30.48 7.38 -7.78
C ASP A 324 30.39 5.87 -7.47
N GLY A 325 30.57 5.03 -8.50
CA GLY A 325 30.67 3.58 -8.33
C GLY A 325 31.94 3.17 -7.59
N GLU A 326 33.08 3.76 -7.94
CA GLU A 326 34.34 3.52 -7.25
C GLU A 326 34.26 3.89 -5.75
N LYS A 327 33.67 5.05 -5.44
CA LYS A 327 33.41 5.46 -4.04
C LYS A 327 32.46 4.50 -3.34
N PHE A 328 31.38 4.09 -4.01
CA PHE A 328 30.41 3.16 -3.45
C PHE A 328 31.03 1.81 -3.11
N PHE A 329 31.84 1.23 -3.99
CA PHE A 329 32.48 -0.07 -3.76
C PHE A 329 33.80 0.02 -2.98
N ASN A 330 34.25 1.23 -2.62
CA ASN A 330 35.53 1.49 -1.95
C ASN A 330 36.74 1.02 -2.79
N GLY A 331 36.78 1.46 -4.05
CA GLY A 331 37.80 1.11 -5.02
C GLY A 331 37.48 -0.20 -5.78
N TYR A 332 38.51 -0.75 -6.41
CA TYR A 332 38.44 -2.01 -7.16
C TYR A 332 38.78 -3.19 -6.25
N LEU A 333 37.75 -3.80 -5.68
CA LEU A 333 37.88 -4.99 -4.83
C LEU A 333 37.98 -6.27 -5.67
N SER A 334 38.47 -7.37 -5.06
CA SER A 334 38.39 -8.69 -5.70
C SER A 334 36.93 -9.13 -5.86
N ALA A 335 36.67 -9.96 -6.86
CA ALA A 335 35.33 -10.49 -7.15
C ALA A 335 34.69 -11.13 -5.90
N ASP A 336 35.44 -11.96 -5.16
CA ASP A 336 34.93 -12.62 -3.95
C ASP A 336 34.47 -11.63 -2.86
N VAL A 337 35.25 -10.58 -2.60
CA VAL A 337 34.92 -9.57 -1.59
C VAL A 337 33.71 -8.75 -2.04
N LEU A 338 33.66 -8.39 -3.32
CA LEU A 338 32.57 -7.62 -3.90
C LEU A 338 31.26 -8.42 -3.91
N SER A 339 31.31 -9.70 -4.29
CA SER A 339 30.18 -10.63 -4.23
C SER A 339 29.66 -10.80 -2.82
N SER A 340 30.55 -11.00 -1.84
CA SER A 340 30.14 -11.10 -0.42
C SER A 340 29.41 -9.84 0.06
N LYS A 341 29.92 -8.66 -0.27
CA LYS A 341 29.28 -7.39 0.08
C LYS A 341 27.95 -7.19 -0.65
N LEU A 342 27.88 -7.55 -1.93
CA LEU A 342 26.67 -7.46 -2.74
C LEU A 342 25.57 -8.39 -2.20
N ASN A 343 25.92 -9.63 -1.85
CA ASN A 343 25.00 -10.60 -1.28
C ASN A 343 24.38 -10.11 0.04
N LYS A 344 25.19 -9.49 0.91
CA LYS A 344 24.69 -8.84 2.14
C LYS A 344 23.74 -7.69 1.82
N LEU A 345 24.09 -6.85 0.85
CA LEU A 345 23.28 -5.71 0.44
C LEU A 345 21.94 -6.14 -0.17
N LEU A 346 21.93 -7.22 -0.95
CA LEU A 346 20.76 -7.80 -1.61
C LEU A 346 20.00 -8.80 -0.73
N GLY A 347 20.46 -9.04 0.51
CA GLY A 347 19.82 -9.95 1.47
C GLY A 347 19.77 -11.41 1.02
N VAL A 348 20.79 -11.88 0.32
CA VAL A 348 20.92 -13.29 -0.11
C VAL A 348 21.08 -14.17 1.13
N ALA A 349 20.30 -15.25 1.22
CA ALA A 349 20.39 -16.19 2.33
C ALA A 349 21.66 -17.05 2.21
N ILE A 350 22.41 -17.16 3.30
CA ILE A 350 23.68 -17.88 3.37
C ILE A 350 23.53 -18.99 4.41
N SER A 351 24.00 -20.20 4.11
CA SER A 351 24.04 -21.34 5.03
C SER A 351 25.11 -21.15 6.12
N ALA A 352 25.08 -22.01 7.14
CA ALA A 352 26.12 -22.02 8.18
C ALA A 352 27.55 -22.20 7.63
N ASP A 353 27.68 -22.84 6.46
CA ASP A 353 28.97 -23.06 5.78
C ASP A 353 29.39 -21.89 4.87
N GLY A 354 28.68 -20.76 4.94
CA GLY A 354 29.01 -19.56 4.15
C GLY A 354 28.61 -19.64 2.67
N LYS A 355 27.80 -20.63 2.28
CA LYS A 355 27.34 -20.81 0.89
C LYS A 355 25.93 -20.26 0.69
N GLU A 356 25.66 -19.70 -0.49
CA GLU A 356 24.32 -19.26 -0.85
C GLU A 356 23.33 -20.43 -0.80
N ILE A 357 22.19 -20.20 -0.14
CA ILE A 357 21.08 -21.16 -0.13
C ILE A 357 20.32 -20.97 -1.43
N LYS A 358 20.45 -21.94 -2.34
CA LYS A 358 19.75 -21.91 -3.63
C LYS A 358 18.24 -21.82 -3.41
N ASP A 359 17.59 -21.00 -4.25
CA ASP A 359 16.15 -20.79 -4.30
C ASP A 359 15.52 -20.19 -3.02
N ALA A 360 16.33 -19.77 -2.03
CA ALA A 360 15.84 -19.03 -0.87
C ALA A 360 15.43 -17.60 -1.26
N ALA A 361 14.35 -17.13 -0.66
CA ALA A 361 13.91 -15.75 -0.85
C ALA A 361 14.94 -14.78 -0.26
N ARG A 362 15.21 -13.70 -1.00
CA ARG A 362 16.13 -12.65 -0.55
C ARG A 362 15.38 -11.67 0.34
N ASN A 363 15.97 -11.28 1.46
CA ASN A 363 15.41 -10.25 2.33
C ASN A 363 16.43 -9.10 2.53
N PRO A 364 16.51 -8.15 1.58
CA PRO A 364 17.43 -7.04 1.69
C PRO A 364 17.24 -6.25 2.99
N PRO A 365 18.33 -5.90 3.69
CA PRO A 365 18.25 -5.05 4.87
C PRO A 365 17.90 -3.61 4.50
N TRP A 366 17.34 -2.87 5.44
CA TRP A 366 17.25 -1.41 5.36
C TRP A 366 18.63 -0.80 5.54
N VAL A 367 19.06 0.04 4.60
CA VAL A 367 20.37 0.69 4.60
C VAL A 367 20.25 2.17 4.26
N GLN A 368 21.23 2.97 4.66
CA GLN A 368 21.26 4.39 4.31
C GLN A 368 21.90 4.59 2.94
N CYS A 369 21.34 5.48 2.13
CA CYS A 369 21.85 5.77 0.80
C CYS A 369 21.62 7.25 0.47
N CYS A 370 22.68 7.96 0.11
CA CYS A 370 22.55 9.30 -0.46
C CYS A 370 22.32 9.20 -1.98
N LEU A 371 21.28 9.88 -2.47
CA LEU A 371 20.89 9.91 -3.88
C LEU A 371 20.94 11.33 -4.42
N ILE A 372 21.36 11.48 -5.69
CA ILE A 372 21.21 12.71 -6.46
C ILE A 372 20.19 12.48 -7.56
N SER A 373 19.13 13.27 -7.55
CA SER A 373 18.17 13.34 -8.66
C SER A 373 18.69 14.24 -9.78
N HIS A 374 18.61 13.78 -11.03
CA HIS A 374 18.97 14.54 -12.25
C HIS A 374 17.76 14.71 -13.18
N TYR A 375 17.80 15.75 -14.01
CA TYR A 375 16.75 16.12 -14.99
C TYR A 375 16.25 14.97 -15.87
N LEU A 376 17.10 14.00 -16.22
CA LEU A 376 16.77 12.86 -17.08
C LEU A 376 16.10 11.68 -16.34
N LYS A 377 15.55 11.91 -15.13
CA LYS A 377 14.94 10.86 -14.28
C LYS A 377 15.90 9.73 -13.86
N CYS A 378 17.20 9.93 -14.02
CA CYS A 378 18.22 9.02 -13.51
C CYS A 378 18.65 9.48 -12.12
N CYS A 379 18.51 8.60 -11.12
CA CYS A 379 19.07 8.84 -9.79
C CYS A 379 20.46 8.25 -9.71
N LYS A 380 21.43 8.99 -9.18
CA LYS A 380 22.78 8.47 -8.93
C LYS A 380 22.99 8.25 -7.45
N ILE A 381 23.67 7.17 -7.09
CA ILE A 381 24.20 6.99 -5.75
C ILE A 381 25.38 7.94 -5.59
N CYS A 382 25.44 8.65 -4.48
CA CYS A 382 26.56 9.53 -4.14
C CYS A 382 26.86 9.40 -2.65
N ASP A 383 28.01 9.90 -2.19
CA ASP A 383 28.34 10.06 -0.76
C ASP A 383 27.98 8.84 0.12
N THR A 384 28.03 7.64 -0.47
CA THR A 384 27.61 6.37 0.13
C THR A 384 28.68 5.34 -0.17
N LYS A 385 29.06 4.55 0.82
CA LYS A 385 30.10 3.53 0.75
C LYS A 385 29.61 2.20 1.28
N LEU A 386 29.90 1.11 0.59
CA LEU A 386 29.57 -0.26 0.97
C LEU A 386 30.68 -0.86 1.84
N VAL A 387 30.46 -0.90 3.15
CA VAL A 387 31.44 -1.34 4.15
C VAL A 387 31.33 -2.83 4.48
N GLY A 388 30.11 -3.41 4.43
CA GLY A 388 29.89 -4.86 4.54
C GLY A 388 29.99 -5.47 5.96
N GLN A 389 30.09 -4.64 7.01
CA GLN A 389 30.04 -5.08 8.41
C GLN A 389 28.61 -5.01 8.94
N GLN A 390 28.14 -6.11 9.52
CA GLN A 390 26.97 -6.15 10.38
C GLN A 390 27.55 -6.32 11.79
N VAL A 391 27.39 -5.30 12.64
CA VAL A 391 27.73 -5.43 14.07
C VAL A 391 26.49 -5.92 14.79
#